data_AF-A0A8E2AX91-F1
#
_entry.id   AF-A0A8E2AX91-F1
#
_cell.length_a   1.000
_cell.length_b   1.000
_cell.length_c   1.000
_cell.angle_alpha   90.00
_cell.angle_beta   90.00
_cell.angle_gamma   90.00
#
_symmetry.space_group_name_H-M   'P 1'
#
loop_
_entity.id
_entity.type
_entity.pdbx_description
1 polymer ?
#
loop_
_entity_poly.entity_id
_entity_poly.type
_entity_poly.pdbx_seq_one_letter_code
_entity_poly.pdbx_strand_id
1 'polypeptide(L)'
;MGILDLPLDVVLIIFHYSSASAIARLLSSCRILHALTRDDTIWRHLAGLYGLRELTYFGCKSYYVAYTGLLHTYGPLIGLWASDLPYTGNILQFTLEPGNKHQCGGIVGYTWRFRVLEPEELDAPEVPETPRLIRVMRIGFPGVDLSNGDHHFASRIRFRTPSSSTNQSLFLHTRQGRFIHPEFPDALASQWLDRARQLPRLEERHSPEVDQTEAVSAISRPRVHVIFTAPTDQRKPRAISFECESLCLHSSGPFLSFENRIPFSPRYYPLHGSDSTAYTAPHSDLCTLKSLTGLWFGTHGPHGTECLYVEWNVSAQVLIGRKITGDENVPRGAVSWTATTTEISSIPSSRQDAYTRAFGNLSQCRLYPGMGTGSGRGFMPHQRDSHTLAVGVIAVDEIRILWVDLNEISRYIRYTG
;
A
#
# COMPACT_ATOMS: atom_id res chain seq x y z
N MET A 1 -12.72 -22.95 -42.71
CA MET A 1 -12.88 -21.51 -42.45
C MET A 1 -11.83 -21.14 -41.41
N GLY A 2 -10.79 -20.42 -41.83
CA GLY A 2 -9.71 -19.95 -40.97
C GLY A 2 -9.97 -18.53 -40.48
N ILE A 3 -9.16 -18.05 -39.54
CA ILE A 3 -9.27 -16.68 -39.00
C ILE A 3 -9.16 -15.58 -40.09
N LEU A 4 -8.46 -15.88 -41.18
CA LEU A 4 -8.30 -14.98 -42.33
C LEU A 4 -9.58 -14.81 -43.15
N ASP A 5 -10.56 -15.70 -42.97
CA ASP A 5 -11.86 -15.63 -43.63
C ASP A 5 -12.85 -14.75 -42.85
N LEU A 6 -12.47 -14.26 -41.66
CA LEU A 6 -13.32 -13.43 -40.82
C LEU A 6 -13.21 -11.94 -41.20
N PRO A 7 -14.31 -11.18 -41.12
CA PRO A 7 -14.29 -9.73 -41.19
C PRO A 7 -13.36 -9.11 -40.13
N LEU A 8 -12.69 -7.99 -40.48
CA LEU A 8 -11.70 -7.34 -39.61
C LEU A 8 -12.26 -6.93 -38.25
N ASP A 9 -13.49 -6.43 -38.21
CA ASP A 9 -14.22 -6.07 -36.99
C ASP A 9 -14.40 -7.27 -36.05
N VAL A 10 -14.70 -8.46 -36.58
CA VAL A 10 -14.79 -9.70 -35.80
C VAL A 10 -13.42 -10.07 -35.22
N VAL A 11 -12.35 -9.94 -36.01
CA VAL A 11 -10.97 -10.17 -35.54
C VAL A 11 -10.59 -9.20 -34.41
N LEU A 12 -10.96 -7.93 -34.53
CA LEU A 12 -10.72 -6.91 -33.49
C LEU A 12 -11.51 -7.22 -32.20
N ILE A 13 -12.74 -7.71 -32.31
CA ILE A 13 -13.51 -8.19 -31.15
C ILE A 13 -12.82 -9.37 -30.47
N ILE A 14 -12.30 -10.34 -31.23
CA ILE A 14 -11.54 -11.46 -30.66
C ILE A 14 -10.30 -10.96 -29.90
N PHE A 15 -9.61 -9.95 -30.43
CA PHE A 15 -8.47 -9.33 -29.74
C PHE A 15 -8.88 -8.62 -28.45
N HIS A 16 -10.08 -8.05 -28.39
CA HIS A 16 -10.60 -7.40 -27.18
C HIS A 16 -10.64 -8.33 -25.97
N TYR A 17 -10.88 -9.63 -26.19
CA TYR A 17 -10.93 -10.67 -25.16
C TYR A 17 -9.61 -11.45 -25.01
N SER A 18 -8.57 -11.07 -25.75
CA SER A 18 -7.29 -11.79 -25.78
C SER A 18 -6.22 -11.06 -24.95
N SER A 19 -5.27 -11.81 -24.39
CA SER A 19 -4.09 -11.21 -23.77
C SER A 19 -3.17 -10.60 -24.83
N ALA A 20 -2.39 -9.58 -24.47
CA ALA A 20 -1.43 -8.95 -25.37
C ALA A 20 -0.41 -9.96 -25.96
N SER A 21 -0.02 -10.98 -25.19
CA SER A 21 0.88 -12.03 -25.67
C SER A 21 0.22 -12.99 -26.66
N ALA A 22 -1.09 -13.25 -26.53
CA ALA A 22 -1.86 -14.01 -27.52
C ALA A 22 -2.02 -13.20 -28.82
N ILE A 23 -2.36 -11.91 -28.70
CA ILE A 23 -2.46 -10.98 -29.83
C ILE A 23 -1.13 -10.92 -30.58
N ALA A 24 -0.01 -10.69 -29.88
CA ALA A 24 1.32 -10.61 -30.51
C ALA A 24 1.71 -11.90 -31.25
N ARG A 25 1.44 -13.08 -30.66
CA ARG A 25 1.70 -14.38 -31.32
C ARG A 25 0.85 -14.56 -32.57
N LEU A 26 -0.44 -14.20 -32.49
CA LEU A 26 -1.36 -14.31 -33.61
C LEU A 26 -1.00 -13.36 -34.75
N LEU A 27 -0.69 -12.10 -34.44
CA LEU A 27 -0.21 -11.12 -35.41
C LEU A 27 1.12 -11.54 -36.05
N SER A 28 1.94 -12.32 -35.35
CA SER A 28 3.22 -12.82 -35.89
C SER A 28 3.08 -14.10 -36.74
N SER A 29 1.89 -14.69 -36.83
CA SER A 29 1.69 -16.00 -37.46
C SER A 29 1.70 -15.98 -38.99
N CYS A 30 1.32 -14.87 -39.63
CA CYS A 30 1.34 -14.74 -41.09
C CYS A 30 1.48 -13.27 -41.53
N ARG A 31 1.85 -13.03 -42.80
CA ARG A 31 2.08 -11.68 -43.34
C ARG A 31 0.83 -10.78 -43.30
N ILE A 32 -0.36 -11.35 -43.53
CA ILE A 32 -1.63 -10.61 -43.54
C ILE A 32 -1.95 -10.08 -42.14
N LEU A 33 -1.90 -10.96 -41.12
CA LEU A 33 -2.12 -10.56 -39.73
C LEU A 33 -1.00 -9.64 -39.23
N HIS A 34 0.24 -9.85 -39.68
CA HIS A 34 1.35 -8.99 -39.29
C HIS A 34 1.16 -7.54 -39.76
N ALA A 35 0.52 -7.33 -40.91
CA ALA A 35 0.16 -5.98 -41.38
C ALA A 35 -0.77 -5.24 -40.39
N LEU A 36 -1.62 -5.97 -39.66
CA LEU A 36 -2.50 -5.42 -38.61
C LEU A 36 -1.76 -5.00 -37.35
N THR A 37 -0.48 -5.36 -37.16
CA THR A 37 0.31 -4.92 -36.00
C THR A 37 0.40 -3.40 -35.90
N ARG A 38 0.28 -2.68 -37.02
CA ARG A 38 0.28 -1.21 -37.07
C ARG A 38 -1.09 -0.58 -36.86
N ASP A 39 -2.15 -1.39 -36.73
CA ASP A 39 -3.48 -0.89 -36.46
C ASP A 39 -3.59 -0.44 -34.99
N ASP A 40 -3.72 0.87 -34.81
CA ASP A 40 -3.73 1.51 -33.50
C ASP A 40 -4.99 1.19 -32.68
N THR A 41 -6.07 0.70 -33.29
CA THR A 41 -7.32 0.33 -32.56
C THR A 41 -7.08 -0.82 -31.58
N ILE A 42 -6.26 -1.80 -31.97
CA ILE A 42 -5.87 -2.95 -31.16
C ILE A 42 -5.14 -2.47 -29.90
N TRP A 43 -4.15 -1.61 -30.09
CA TRP A 43 -3.29 -1.13 -29.02
C TRP A 43 -3.98 -0.08 -28.16
N ARG A 44 -4.92 0.70 -28.71
CA ARG A 44 -5.76 1.63 -27.96
C ARG A 44 -6.59 0.92 -26.91
N HIS A 45 -7.20 -0.21 -27.26
CA HIS A 45 -7.93 -1.04 -26.28
C HIS A 45 -7.00 -1.49 -25.16
N LEU A 46 -5.86 -2.11 -25.50
CA LEU A 46 -4.89 -2.61 -24.52
C LEU A 46 -4.31 -1.50 -23.63
N ALA A 47 -4.06 -0.31 -24.19
CA ALA A 47 -3.62 0.86 -23.43
C ALA A 47 -4.74 1.45 -22.56
N GLY A 48 -5.99 1.38 -23.04
CA GLY A 48 -7.19 1.79 -22.31
C GLY A 48 -7.42 0.98 -21.04
N LEU A 49 -6.99 -0.29 -20.99
CA LEU A 49 -6.99 -1.11 -19.76
C LEU A 49 -6.14 -0.50 -18.64
N TYR A 50 -5.14 0.32 -18.98
CA TYR A 50 -4.32 1.08 -18.04
C TYR A 50 -4.79 2.53 -17.85
N GLY A 51 -5.93 2.90 -18.44
CA GLY A 51 -6.50 4.24 -18.38
C GLY A 51 -6.02 5.21 -19.47
N LEU A 52 -5.17 4.78 -20.43
CA LEU A 52 -4.71 5.67 -21.50
C LEU A 52 -5.80 5.88 -22.56
N ARG A 53 -6.37 7.08 -22.63
CA ARG A 53 -7.44 7.41 -23.60
C ARG A 53 -7.03 8.40 -24.69
N GLU A 54 -5.95 9.15 -24.47
CA GLU A 54 -5.47 10.19 -25.38
C GLU A 54 -3.94 10.20 -25.44
N LEU A 55 -3.38 10.55 -26.60
CA LEU A 55 -1.93 10.61 -26.83
C LEU A 55 -1.38 12.02 -27.04
N THR A 56 -2.25 13.05 -27.06
CA THR A 56 -1.93 14.43 -27.45
C THR A 56 -0.64 14.95 -26.82
N TYR A 57 -0.44 14.66 -25.53
CA TYR A 57 0.74 15.07 -24.78
C TYR A 57 1.57 13.90 -24.24
N PHE A 58 1.30 12.67 -24.67
CA PHE A 58 1.91 11.49 -24.05
C PHE A 58 3.40 11.28 -24.41
N GLY A 59 3.89 11.99 -25.43
CA GLY A 59 5.29 11.90 -25.88
C GLY A 59 5.54 10.81 -26.92
N CYS A 60 4.48 10.20 -27.47
CA CYS A 60 4.58 9.24 -28.59
C CYS A 60 3.48 9.48 -29.63
N LYS A 61 3.67 8.95 -30.84
CA LYS A 61 2.76 9.21 -31.98
C LYS A 61 1.63 8.18 -32.15
N SER A 62 1.70 7.03 -31.47
CA SER A 62 0.72 5.94 -31.68
C SER A 62 0.54 5.09 -30.42
N TYR A 63 -0.62 4.44 -30.32
CA TYR A 63 -0.94 3.54 -29.20
C TYR A 63 -0.07 2.29 -29.21
N TYR A 64 0.33 1.83 -30.40
CA TYR A 64 1.34 0.78 -30.52
C TYR A 64 2.62 1.13 -29.75
N VAL A 65 3.16 2.33 -29.96
CA VAL A 65 4.40 2.78 -29.30
C VAL A 65 4.15 2.97 -27.81
N ALA A 66 3.04 3.60 -27.41
CA ALA A 66 2.65 3.76 -26.00
C ALA A 66 2.61 2.41 -25.27
N TYR A 67 1.96 1.42 -25.88
CA TYR A 67 1.79 0.11 -25.28
C TYR A 67 3.10 -0.66 -25.24
N THR A 68 3.74 -0.87 -26.39
CA THR A 68 4.94 -1.73 -26.48
C THR A 68 6.17 -1.10 -25.82
N GLY A 69 6.29 0.23 -25.85
CA GLY A 69 7.44 0.96 -25.30
C GLY A 69 7.32 1.31 -23.82
N LEU A 70 6.11 1.36 -23.26
CA LEU A 70 5.89 1.77 -21.87
C LEU A 70 4.92 0.84 -21.11
N LEU A 71 3.66 0.75 -21.52
CA LEU A 71 2.61 0.11 -20.72
C LEU A 71 2.75 -1.42 -20.62
N HIS A 72 3.28 -2.08 -21.64
CA HIS A 72 3.55 -3.51 -21.58
C HIS A 72 4.60 -3.81 -20.50
N THR A 73 5.65 -3.01 -20.39
CA THR A 73 6.72 -3.26 -19.43
C THR A 73 6.35 -2.77 -18.03
N TYR A 74 5.84 -1.55 -17.94
CA TYR A 74 5.66 -0.82 -16.68
C TYR A 74 4.21 -0.62 -16.27
N GLY A 75 3.24 -0.88 -17.14
CA GLY A 75 1.81 -0.78 -16.81
C GLY A 75 1.40 -1.54 -15.55
N PRO A 76 1.95 -2.75 -15.27
CA PRO A 76 1.68 -3.43 -14.00
C PRO A 76 2.10 -2.66 -12.73
N LEU A 77 2.90 -1.59 -12.84
CA LEU A 77 3.19 -0.68 -11.72
C LEU A 77 1.97 0.11 -11.25
N ILE A 78 1.02 0.42 -12.13
CA ILE A 78 -0.08 1.35 -11.81
C ILE A 78 -0.91 0.81 -10.62
N GLY A 79 -1.19 1.68 -9.66
CA GLY A 79 -1.90 1.38 -8.41
C GLY A 79 -1.03 1.61 -7.16
N LEU A 80 -1.52 1.11 -6.01
CA LEU A 80 -0.86 1.28 -4.71
C LEU A 80 0.13 0.15 -4.39
N TRP A 81 1.15 0.49 -3.62
CA TRP A 81 2.18 -0.44 -3.13
C TRP A 81 2.58 -0.10 -1.69
N ALA A 82 2.66 -1.10 -0.83
CA ALA A 82 3.08 -0.95 0.56
C ALA A 82 4.50 -1.49 0.79
N SER A 83 5.32 -0.76 1.53
CA SER A 83 6.73 -1.13 1.76
C SER A 83 6.95 -1.97 3.01
N ASP A 84 8.02 -2.78 3.00
CA ASP A 84 8.60 -3.38 4.19
C ASP A 84 9.61 -2.45 4.92
N LEU A 85 9.48 -1.12 4.82
CA LEU A 85 10.33 -0.21 5.58
C LEU A 85 10.10 -0.38 7.10
N PRO A 86 11.12 -0.70 7.93
CA PRO A 86 10.97 -1.06 9.35
C PRO A 86 10.12 -0.06 10.15
N TYR A 87 9.30 -0.57 11.07
CA TYR A 87 8.30 0.17 11.85
C TYR A 87 7.29 0.99 11.03
N THR A 88 7.71 2.03 10.34
CA THR A 88 6.81 3.02 9.75
C THR A 88 6.09 2.54 8.51
N GLY A 89 6.72 1.69 7.71
CA GLY A 89 6.24 1.40 6.36
C GLY A 89 6.28 2.64 5.47
N ASN A 90 5.70 2.52 4.29
CA ASN A 90 5.53 3.60 3.32
C ASN A 90 4.56 3.13 2.23
N ILE A 91 3.84 4.05 1.60
CA ILE A 91 2.98 3.75 0.46
C ILE A 91 3.47 4.50 -0.77
N LEU A 92 3.62 3.78 -1.88
CA LEU A 92 3.78 4.35 -3.21
C LEU A 92 2.49 4.21 -4.01
N GLN A 93 2.16 5.23 -4.77
CA GLN A 93 1.07 5.24 -5.73
C GLN A 93 1.61 5.54 -7.11
N PHE A 94 1.38 4.64 -8.05
CA PHE A 94 1.69 4.88 -9.46
C PHE A 94 0.42 5.19 -10.23
N THR A 95 0.43 6.30 -10.96
CA THR A 95 -0.67 6.72 -11.81
C THR A 95 -0.20 6.92 -13.24
N LEU A 96 -1.12 6.81 -14.18
CA LEU A 96 -0.87 7.17 -15.56
C LEU A 96 -1.30 8.62 -15.79
N GLU A 97 -0.35 9.47 -16.20
CA GLU A 97 -0.62 10.87 -16.52
C GLU A 97 -0.56 11.10 -18.03
N PRO A 98 -1.59 11.72 -18.64
CA PRO A 98 -1.61 11.97 -20.08
C PRO A 98 -0.58 13.02 -20.52
N GLY A 99 -0.03 13.81 -19.59
CA GLY A 99 0.84 14.94 -19.88
C GLY A 99 0.05 16.22 -20.18
N ASN A 100 0.77 17.29 -20.51
CA ASN A 100 0.21 18.57 -20.92
C ASN A 100 1.16 19.28 -21.92
N LYS A 101 0.82 20.52 -22.31
CA LYS A 101 1.61 21.34 -23.24
C LYS A 101 3.07 21.60 -22.82
N HIS A 102 3.41 21.44 -21.55
CA HIS A 102 4.74 21.70 -20.99
C HIS A 102 5.49 20.44 -20.59
N GLN A 103 4.80 19.31 -20.46
CA GLN A 103 5.39 18.07 -19.99
C GLN A 103 4.75 16.89 -20.70
N CYS A 104 5.56 15.96 -21.20
CA CYS A 104 5.03 14.72 -21.78
C CYS A 104 4.18 13.94 -20.76
N GLY A 105 3.49 12.89 -21.20
CA GLY A 105 2.77 11.92 -20.37
C GLY A 105 3.61 10.68 -20.05
N GLY A 106 3.13 9.85 -19.13
CA GLY A 106 3.86 8.69 -18.63
C GLY A 106 3.30 8.15 -17.33
N ILE A 107 4.00 7.18 -16.75
CA ILE A 107 3.68 6.63 -15.42
C ILE A 107 4.42 7.44 -14.37
N VAL A 108 3.70 7.97 -13.39
CA VAL A 108 4.25 8.82 -12.33
C VAL A 108 4.11 8.11 -11.00
N GLY A 109 5.21 8.03 -10.26
CA GLY A 109 5.24 7.47 -8.91
C GLY A 109 5.18 8.57 -7.88
N TYR A 110 4.28 8.41 -6.92
CA TYR A 110 4.06 9.28 -5.78
C TYR A 110 4.34 8.53 -4.49
N THR A 111 5.01 9.15 -3.52
CA THR A 111 5.02 8.67 -2.14
C THR A 111 3.95 9.40 -1.34
N TRP A 112 3.24 8.66 -0.50
CA TRP A 112 2.29 9.21 0.45
C TRP A 112 3.05 9.78 1.65
N ARG A 113 2.83 11.07 1.94
CA ARG A 113 3.38 11.73 3.12
C ARG A 113 2.26 12.28 3.97
N PHE A 114 2.13 11.77 5.18
CA PHE A 114 1.31 12.36 6.22
C PHE A 114 2.11 13.47 6.93
N ARG A 115 1.40 14.39 7.57
CA ARG A 115 2.02 15.40 8.44
C ARG A 115 2.76 14.68 9.57
N VAL A 116 3.99 15.15 9.84
CA VAL A 116 4.71 14.78 11.05
C VAL A 116 4.32 15.82 12.09
N LEU A 117 3.79 15.37 13.23
CA LEU A 117 3.47 16.26 14.34
C LEU A 117 4.77 16.69 15.01
N GLU A 118 4.90 17.99 15.24
CA GLU A 118 6.01 18.52 16.03
C GLU A 118 5.78 18.21 17.52
N PRO A 119 6.82 18.10 18.36
CA PRO A 119 6.67 17.81 19.79
C PRO A 119 5.76 18.81 20.53
N GLU A 120 5.65 20.04 20.05
CA GLU A 120 4.80 21.09 20.59
C GLU A 120 3.31 20.92 20.19
N GLU A 121 3.01 20.14 19.15
CA GLU A 121 1.67 19.78 18.70
C GLU A 121 1.15 18.58 19.48
N LEU A 122 1.06 18.73 20.80
CA LEU A 122 0.57 17.68 21.72
C LEU A 122 -0.87 17.27 21.41
N ASP A 123 -1.65 18.17 20.84
CA ASP A 123 -3.00 17.90 20.36
C ASP A 123 -2.92 17.23 18.98
N ALA A 124 -2.98 15.90 19.00
CA ALA A 124 -3.12 15.08 17.80
C ALA A 124 -4.29 15.57 16.92
N PRO A 125 -4.22 15.40 15.60
CA PRO A 125 -5.32 15.80 14.74
C PRO A 125 -6.57 15.02 15.16
N GLU A 126 -7.66 15.75 15.44
CA GLU A 126 -8.92 15.13 15.83
C GLU A 126 -9.51 14.25 14.72
N VAL A 127 -9.10 14.48 13.46
CA VAL A 127 -9.57 13.79 12.26
C VAL A 127 -8.38 13.29 11.45
N PRO A 128 -8.42 12.08 10.85
CA PRO A 128 -7.34 11.62 9.99
C PRO A 128 -7.15 12.55 8.80
N GLU A 129 -5.89 12.83 8.47
CA GLU A 129 -5.52 13.63 7.31
C GLU A 129 -5.31 12.75 6.08
N THR A 130 -5.68 13.25 4.90
CA THR A 130 -5.32 12.60 3.65
C THR A 130 -3.83 12.82 3.35
N PRO A 131 -3.14 11.84 2.74
CA PRO A 131 -1.72 11.97 2.48
C PRO A 131 -1.47 13.04 1.40
N ARG A 132 -0.42 13.85 1.60
CA ARG A 132 0.14 14.65 0.53
C ARG A 132 0.90 13.73 -0.43
N LEU A 133 0.54 13.76 -1.70
CA LEU A 133 1.25 13.03 -2.75
C LEU A 133 2.51 13.79 -3.17
N ILE A 134 3.68 13.19 -2.94
CA ILE A 134 4.96 13.75 -3.38
C ILE A 134 5.46 12.94 -4.55
N ARG A 135 5.61 13.60 -5.70
CA ARG A 135 6.17 12.98 -6.90
C ARG A 135 7.62 12.59 -6.65
N VAL A 136 7.92 11.29 -6.78
CA VAL A 136 9.28 10.74 -6.57
C VAL A 136 9.93 10.27 -7.86
N MET A 137 9.14 9.87 -8.86
CA MET A 137 9.69 9.44 -10.14
C MET A 137 8.69 9.54 -11.29
N ARG A 138 9.22 9.41 -12.50
CA ARG A 138 8.47 9.40 -13.75
C ARG A 138 9.11 8.39 -14.72
N ILE A 139 8.29 7.57 -15.35
CA ILE A 139 8.67 6.65 -16.42
C ILE A 139 7.87 7.05 -17.66
N GLY A 140 8.55 7.47 -18.72
CA GLY A 140 7.90 7.95 -19.93
C GLY A 140 8.85 7.95 -21.12
N PHE A 141 8.33 8.40 -22.26
CA PHE A 141 9.15 8.58 -23.46
C PHE A 141 10.13 9.75 -23.28
N PRO A 142 11.32 9.68 -23.90
CA PRO A 142 12.24 10.82 -23.94
C PRO A 142 11.55 11.98 -24.67
N GLY A 143 11.24 13.03 -23.91
CA GLY A 143 10.60 14.26 -24.40
C GLY A 143 11.50 15.47 -24.19
N VAL A 144 11.22 16.55 -24.93
CA VAL A 144 11.84 17.86 -24.70
C VAL A 144 11.18 18.45 -23.44
N ASP A 145 11.73 18.16 -22.25
CA ASP A 145 11.35 18.88 -21.04
C ASP A 145 11.80 20.34 -21.21
N LEU A 146 10.86 21.22 -21.59
CA LEU A 146 11.13 22.63 -21.91
C LEU A 146 11.34 23.53 -20.69
N SER A 147 11.39 22.99 -19.47
CA SER A 147 11.52 23.77 -18.24
C SER A 147 12.89 23.61 -17.57
N ASN A 148 13.80 24.51 -17.93
CA ASN A 148 14.85 25.01 -17.02
C ASN A 148 14.18 25.52 -15.73
N GLY A 149 14.17 24.76 -14.63
CA GLY A 149 13.73 25.30 -13.34
C GLY A 149 13.45 24.32 -12.20
N ASP A 150 13.00 23.10 -12.48
CA ASP A 150 12.64 22.09 -11.45
C ASP A 150 13.63 20.90 -11.41
N HIS A 151 14.91 21.17 -11.69
CA HIS A 151 15.99 20.20 -11.84
C HIS A 151 16.55 19.60 -10.53
N HIS A 152 15.71 19.23 -9.55
CA HIS A 152 16.24 18.54 -8.36
C HIS A 152 15.71 17.13 -8.05
N PHE A 153 14.71 16.60 -8.76
CA PHE A 153 14.22 15.24 -8.48
C PHE A 153 14.16 14.27 -9.67
N ALA A 154 14.42 14.70 -10.90
CA ALA A 154 14.12 13.90 -12.10
C ALA A 154 15.09 12.72 -12.42
N SER A 155 16.14 12.42 -11.64
CA SER A 155 17.05 11.32 -11.99
C SER A 155 17.69 10.51 -10.85
N ARG A 156 17.29 10.70 -9.58
CA ARG A 156 17.99 10.06 -8.46
C ARG A 156 17.45 8.69 -8.05
N ILE A 157 16.25 8.33 -8.51
CA ILE A 157 15.64 7.02 -8.22
C ILE A 157 15.83 6.10 -9.42
N ARG A 158 16.66 5.08 -9.24
CA ARG A 158 16.79 3.98 -10.19
C ARG A 158 15.75 2.94 -9.83
N PHE A 159 14.80 2.75 -10.74
CA PHE A 159 13.87 1.63 -10.67
C PHE A 159 14.69 0.34 -10.70
N ARG A 160 14.66 -0.45 -9.62
CA ARG A 160 15.22 -1.80 -9.66
C ARG A 160 14.12 -2.77 -10.05
N THR A 161 14.57 -3.80 -10.75
CA THR A 161 13.72 -4.84 -11.27
C THR A 161 13.01 -5.60 -10.13
N PRO A 162 11.94 -6.34 -10.45
CA PRO A 162 11.28 -7.22 -9.49
C PRO A 162 12.33 -8.05 -8.74
N SER A 163 12.24 -8.04 -7.42
CA SER A 163 13.09 -8.82 -6.54
C SER A 163 12.43 -10.17 -6.30
N SER A 164 13.22 -11.24 -6.39
CA SER A 164 12.75 -12.61 -6.16
C SER A 164 12.12 -12.78 -4.77
N SER A 165 11.31 -13.83 -4.61
CA SER A 165 10.87 -14.25 -3.28
C SER A 165 12.08 -14.46 -2.37
N THR A 166 11.95 -14.19 -1.08
CA THR A 166 13.04 -14.34 -0.10
C THR A 166 12.46 -14.68 1.26
N ASN A 167 13.27 -15.30 2.09
CA ASN A 167 12.96 -15.63 3.47
C ASN A 167 13.50 -14.59 4.46
N GLN A 168 13.98 -13.45 3.95
CA GLN A 168 14.58 -12.41 4.76
C GLN A 168 13.56 -11.70 5.66
N SER A 169 13.80 -11.68 6.98
CA SER A 169 12.98 -10.97 7.96
C SER A 169 13.78 -9.99 8.80
N LEU A 170 13.04 -9.14 9.52
CA LEU A 170 13.58 -8.05 10.30
C LEU A 170 13.53 -8.37 11.79
N PHE A 171 14.53 -7.89 12.50
CA PHE A 171 14.69 -8.10 13.93
C PHE A 171 15.13 -6.81 14.60
N LEU A 172 14.75 -6.67 15.87
CA LEU A 172 15.19 -5.61 16.76
C LEU A 172 16.20 -6.19 17.76
N HIS A 173 17.38 -5.60 17.85
CA HIS A 173 18.37 -5.87 18.89
C HIS A 173 18.39 -4.76 19.93
N THR A 174 18.19 -5.14 21.20
CA THR A 174 18.17 -4.23 22.34
C THR A 174 19.09 -4.74 23.45
N ARG A 175 19.16 -4.01 24.57
CA ARG A 175 19.89 -4.49 25.76
C ARG A 175 19.25 -5.71 26.42
N GLN A 176 17.97 -5.98 26.14
CA GLN A 176 17.22 -7.08 26.72
C GLN A 176 17.21 -8.33 25.82
N GLY A 177 17.70 -8.22 24.59
CA GLY A 177 17.80 -9.34 23.66
C GLY A 177 17.41 -8.97 22.24
N ARG A 178 17.10 -10.01 21.46
CA ARG A 178 16.69 -9.91 20.06
C ARG A 178 15.22 -10.28 19.95
N PHE A 179 14.47 -9.48 19.20
CA PHE A 179 13.03 -9.66 19.04
C PHE A 179 12.69 -9.64 17.56
N ILE A 180 11.79 -10.53 17.14
CA ILE A 180 11.29 -10.54 15.77
C ILE A 180 10.39 -9.32 15.53
N HIS A 181 10.65 -8.59 14.45
CA HIS A 181 9.74 -7.56 13.98
C HIS A 181 8.55 -8.24 13.27
N PRO A 182 7.32 -7.70 13.34
CA PRO A 182 6.18 -8.26 12.61
C PRO A 182 6.47 -8.51 11.13
N GLU A 183 6.01 -9.66 10.64
CA GLU A 183 6.19 -10.05 9.25
C GLU A 183 5.38 -9.16 8.31
N PHE A 184 5.96 -8.87 7.16
CA PHE A 184 5.35 -8.02 6.14
C PHE A 184 5.83 -8.43 4.73
N PRO A 185 4.96 -8.98 3.88
CA PRO A 185 3.63 -9.50 4.20
C PRO A 185 3.67 -10.73 5.11
N ASP A 186 2.65 -10.88 5.95
CA ASP A 186 2.39 -12.10 6.72
C ASP A 186 1.79 -13.17 5.78
N ALA A 187 2.39 -14.37 5.75
CA ALA A 187 1.93 -15.47 4.90
C ALA A 187 0.48 -15.88 5.18
N LEU A 188 0.01 -15.76 6.43
CA LEU A 188 -1.31 -16.21 6.86
C LEU A 188 -2.37 -15.11 6.86
N ALA A 189 -1.98 -13.84 6.88
CA ALA A 189 -2.89 -12.72 7.12
C ALA A 189 -2.55 -11.46 6.30
N SER A 190 -2.57 -11.60 4.97
CA SER A 190 -2.33 -10.47 4.04
C SER A 190 -3.45 -10.33 3.02
N GLN A 191 -4.70 -10.11 3.45
CA GLN A 191 -5.79 -9.78 2.50
C GLN A 191 -5.56 -8.46 1.78
N TRP A 192 -4.73 -7.58 2.37
CA TRP A 192 -4.29 -6.32 1.76
C TRP A 192 -3.39 -6.52 0.53
N LEU A 193 -2.72 -7.67 0.42
CA LEU A 193 -1.77 -7.97 -0.65
C LEU A 193 -2.51 -8.36 -1.92
N ASP A 194 -2.36 -7.54 -2.96
CA ASP A 194 -2.94 -7.79 -4.28
C ASP A 194 -2.11 -8.82 -5.06
N ARG A 195 -2.39 -10.10 -4.77
CA ARG A 195 -1.74 -11.25 -5.41
C ARG A 195 -2.12 -11.42 -6.87
N ALA A 196 -3.22 -10.82 -7.31
CA ALA A 196 -3.66 -10.86 -8.70
C ALA A 196 -2.85 -9.89 -9.58
N ARG A 197 -2.30 -8.82 -8.98
CA ARG A 197 -1.47 -7.86 -9.70
C ARG A 197 -0.18 -8.49 -10.19
N GLN A 198 0.08 -8.30 -11.48
CA GLN A 198 1.34 -8.67 -12.09
C GLN A 198 2.45 -7.71 -11.66
N LEU A 199 3.68 -8.22 -11.60
CA LEU A 199 4.86 -7.36 -11.46
C LEU A 199 5.26 -6.79 -12.83
N PRO A 200 6.01 -5.67 -12.85
CA PRO A 200 6.56 -5.11 -14.08
C PRO A 200 7.39 -6.14 -14.83
N ARG A 201 7.33 -6.12 -16.15
CA ARG A 201 8.01 -7.10 -17.03
C ARG A 201 9.47 -6.74 -17.23
N LEU A 202 10.21 -6.65 -16.12
CA LEU A 202 11.66 -6.45 -16.11
C LEU A 202 12.37 -7.71 -15.66
N GLU A 203 13.66 -7.78 -15.94
CA GLU A 203 14.53 -8.89 -15.56
C GLU A 203 14.60 -9.06 -14.05
N GLU A 204 14.04 -10.14 -13.52
CA GLU A 204 14.04 -10.40 -12.09
C GLU A 204 15.46 -10.51 -11.53
N ARG A 205 15.71 -9.82 -10.41
CA ARG A 205 16.97 -9.91 -9.67
C ARG A 205 16.80 -10.73 -8.42
N HIS A 206 17.84 -11.51 -8.11
CA HIS A 206 17.91 -12.25 -6.86
C HIS A 206 17.96 -11.28 -5.67
N SER A 207 17.04 -11.45 -4.73
CA SER A 207 17.07 -10.74 -3.45
C SER A 207 18.24 -11.27 -2.61
N PRO A 208 19.22 -10.46 -2.20
CA PRO A 208 20.30 -10.95 -1.35
C PRO A 208 19.73 -11.41 -0.01
N GLU A 209 20.11 -12.61 0.43
CA GLU A 209 19.85 -13.07 1.78
C GLU A 209 21.09 -12.79 2.63
N VAL A 210 20.91 -11.98 3.67
CA VAL A 210 21.99 -11.54 4.56
C VAL A 210 21.60 -11.91 5.98
N ASP A 211 22.44 -12.71 6.63
CA ASP A 211 22.30 -12.99 8.05
C ASP A 211 23.25 -12.08 8.85
N GLN A 212 22.68 -11.13 9.59
CA GLN A 212 23.44 -10.22 10.44
C GLN A 212 23.53 -10.69 11.90
N THR A 213 23.03 -11.89 12.22
CA THR A 213 22.89 -12.39 13.59
C THR A 213 24.22 -12.40 14.34
N GLU A 214 25.31 -12.88 13.72
CA GLU A 214 26.64 -12.91 14.35
C GLU A 214 27.20 -11.49 14.55
N ALA A 215 27.15 -10.65 13.52
CA ALA A 215 27.67 -9.28 13.55
C ALA A 215 26.98 -8.42 14.62
N VAL A 216 25.67 -8.61 14.83
CA VAL A 216 24.90 -7.91 15.86
C VAL A 216 25.14 -8.49 17.24
N SER A 217 25.40 -9.80 17.35
CA SER A 217 25.71 -10.47 18.64
C SER A 217 27.03 -9.99 19.26
N ALA A 218 27.97 -9.51 18.45
CA ALA A 218 29.19 -8.84 18.94
C ALA A 218 28.89 -7.53 19.71
N ILE A 219 27.70 -6.95 19.56
CA ILE A 219 27.26 -5.74 20.25
C ILE A 219 26.46 -6.15 21.49
N SER A 220 27.15 -6.48 22.58
CA SER A 220 26.52 -7.05 23.78
C SER A 220 25.47 -6.15 24.45
N ARG A 221 25.54 -4.82 24.25
CA ARG A 221 24.59 -3.83 24.80
C ARG A 221 24.52 -2.58 23.91
N PRO A 222 23.71 -2.59 22.85
CA PRO A 222 23.65 -1.43 21.97
C PRO A 222 23.09 -0.22 22.73
N ARG A 223 23.60 0.98 22.43
CA ARG A 223 23.17 2.23 23.09
C ARG A 223 21.79 2.68 22.62
N VAL A 224 21.50 2.42 21.36
CA VAL A 224 20.21 2.61 20.68
C VAL A 224 19.73 1.26 20.18
N HIS A 225 18.43 1.04 20.01
CA HIS A 225 17.98 -0.22 19.41
C HIS A 225 18.47 -0.32 17.97
N VAL A 226 18.90 -1.52 17.56
CA VAL A 226 19.45 -1.77 16.23
C VAL A 226 18.48 -2.64 15.45
N ILE A 227 18.04 -2.18 14.30
CA ILE A 227 17.26 -2.98 13.36
C ILE A 227 18.23 -3.70 12.45
N PHE A 228 18.07 -5.01 12.34
CA PHE A 228 18.89 -5.86 11.50
C PHE A 228 18.04 -6.90 10.78
N THR A 229 18.68 -7.67 9.92
CA THR A 229 18.01 -8.64 9.05
C THR A 229 18.63 -10.03 9.24
N ALA A 230 17.78 -11.06 9.24
CA ALA A 230 18.20 -12.46 9.19
C ALA A 230 17.14 -13.32 8.47
N PRO A 231 17.53 -14.44 7.84
CA PRO A 231 16.58 -15.38 7.23
C PRO A 231 15.63 -16.02 8.27
N THR A 232 14.43 -16.37 7.84
CA THR A 232 13.44 -17.14 8.62
C THR A 232 12.81 -18.26 7.77
N ASP A 233 11.83 -18.98 8.31
CA ASP A 233 11.05 -19.95 7.53
C ASP A 233 9.92 -19.28 6.73
N GLN A 234 9.71 -17.97 6.91
CA GLN A 234 8.62 -17.24 6.27
C GLN A 234 9.02 -16.73 4.90
N ARG A 235 8.48 -17.36 3.85
CA ARG A 235 8.75 -16.96 2.47
C ARG A 235 7.90 -15.76 2.06
N LYS A 236 8.56 -14.63 1.80
CA LYS A 236 7.94 -13.42 1.27
C LYS A 236 7.80 -13.50 -0.25
N PRO A 237 6.69 -13.03 -0.82
CA PRO A 237 6.47 -13.04 -2.26
C PRO A 237 7.45 -12.10 -2.98
N ARG A 238 7.42 -12.15 -4.31
CA ARG A 238 8.14 -11.22 -5.18
C ARG A 238 7.62 -9.80 -4.96
N ALA A 239 8.49 -8.82 -5.09
CA ALA A 239 8.23 -7.40 -4.80
C ALA A 239 8.99 -6.50 -5.77
N ILE A 240 8.72 -5.21 -5.76
CA ILE A 240 9.58 -4.21 -6.44
C ILE A 240 10.44 -3.48 -5.42
N SER A 241 11.61 -3.00 -5.82
CA SER A 241 12.49 -2.22 -4.94
C SER A 241 13.02 -1.02 -5.70
N PHE A 242 13.34 0.05 -4.98
CA PHE A 242 13.82 1.29 -5.57
C PHE A 242 15.12 1.70 -4.89
N GLU A 243 16.13 2.03 -5.68
CA GLU A 243 17.35 2.62 -5.16
C GLU A 243 17.34 4.11 -5.38
N CYS A 244 17.69 4.85 -4.34
CA CYS A 244 17.90 6.29 -4.45
C CYS A 244 19.31 6.63 -4.00
N GLU A 245 20.08 7.27 -4.88
CA GLU A 245 21.46 7.67 -4.61
C GLU A 245 21.58 8.64 -3.40
N SER A 246 20.48 9.33 -3.05
CA SER A 246 20.45 10.30 -1.95
C SER A 246 19.40 9.97 -0.87
N LEU A 247 19.13 8.68 -0.61
CA LEU A 247 18.20 8.24 0.45
C LEU A 247 16.80 8.90 0.36
N CYS A 248 16.37 9.34 -0.82
CA CYS A 248 15.20 10.21 -0.96
C CYS A 248 13.88 9.59 -0.49
N LEU A 249 13.75 8.26 -0.57
CA LEU A 249 12.60 7.51 -0.03
C LEU A 249 12.70 7.29 1.49
N HIS A 250 13.90 7.31 2.05
CA HIS A 250 14.10 7.23 3.51
C HIS A 250 13.90 8.59 4.18
N SER A 251 14.26 9.70 3.52
CA SER A 251 14.08 11.05 4.06
C SER A 251 12.62 11.50 4.16
N SER A 252 11.69 10.80 3.51
CA SER A 252 10.26 11.13 3.56
C SER A 252 9.51 10.44 4.71
N GLY A 253 10.13 9.50 5.40
CA GLY A 253 9.51 8.80 6.54
C GLY A 253 9.66 9.55 7.86
N PRO A 254 8.83 9.21 8.88
CA PRO A 254 9.05 9.68 10.25
C PRO A 254 10.45 9.29 10.73
N PHE A 255 11.08 10.15 11.53
CA PHE A 255 12.35 9.81 12.16
C PHE A 255 12.17 8.64 13.12
N LEU A 256 12.86 7.52 12.85
CA LEU A 256 12.99 6.43 13.80
C LEU A 256 14.24 6.66 14.62
N SER A 257 14.09 6.58 15.94
CA SER A 257 15.20 6.72 16.88
C SER A 257 16.02 5.42 17.03
N PHE A 258 15.98 4.55 16.01
CA PHE A 258 16.67 3.27 15.90
C PHE A 258 17.82 3.34 14.89
N GLU A 259 18.89 2.61 15.15
CA GLU A 259 19.96 2.41 14.18
C GLU A 259 19.52 1.36 13.15
N ASN A 260 19.36 1.75 11.89
CA ASN A 260 18.98 0.84 10.81
C ASN A 260 20.21 0.28 10.10
N ARG A 261 20.48 -1.03 10.25
CA ARG A 261 21.60 -1.73 9.59
C ARG A 261 21.20 -2.58 8.39
N ILE A 262 19.99 -2.43 7.87
CA ILE A 262 19.52 -3.21 6.73
C ILE A 262 20.33 -2.84 5.48
N PRO A 263 20.99 -3.80 4.81
CA PRO A 263 21.93 -3.52 3.73
C PRO A 263 21.27 -3.40 2.34
N PHE A 264 19.94 -3.38 2.27
CA PHE A 264 19.19 -3.36 1.01
C PHE A 264 18.03 -2.36 1.09
N SER A 265 17.58 -1.91 -0.09
CA SER A 265 16.44 -1.00 -0.20
C SER A 265 15.12 -1.67 0.21
N PRO A 266 14.14 -0.90 0.71
CA PRO A 266 12.81 -1.42 1.01
C PRO A 266 12.16 -2.06 -0.22
N ARG A 267 11.44 -3.15 0.04
CA ARG A 267 10.62 -3.88 -0.91
C ARG A 267 9.19 -3.38 -0.83
N TYR A 268 8.55 -3.25 -1.97
CA TYR A 268 7.18 -2.76 -2.11
C TYR A 268 6.31 -3.86 -2.71
N TYR A 269 5.20 -4.14 -2.04
CA TYR A 269 4.24 -5.17 -2.38
C TYR A 269 2.95 -4.52 -2.89
N PRO A 270 2.29 -5.10 -3.89
CA PRO A 270 1.09 -4.51 -4.46
C PRO A 270 -0.03 -4.48 -3.40
N LEU A 271 -0.59 -3.30 -3.16
CA LEU A 271 -1.61 -3.03 -2.15
C LEU A 271 -2.98 -2.91 -2.84
N HIS A 272 -3.99 -3.56 -2.27
CA HIS A 272 -5.39 -3.31 -2.62
C HIS A 272 -5.77 -1.88 -2.20
N GLY A 273 -6.17 -1.05 -3.18
CA GLY A 273 -6.58 0.34 -2.92
C GLY A 273 -8.01 0.43 -2.40
N SER A 274 -8.95 -0.13 -3.14
CA SER A 274 -10.34 -0.27 -2.71
C SER A 274 -10.95 -1.43 -3.48
N ASP A 275 -11.60 -2.34 -2.76
CA ASP A 275 -12.65 -3.14 -3.40
C ASP A 275 -13.81 -2.16 -3.61
N SER A 276 -14.21 -1.94 -4.86
CA SER A 276 -15.39 -1.17 -5.23
C SER A 276 -16.64 -1.90 -4.72
N THR A 277 -16.85 -1.98 -3.42
CA THR A 277 -18.13 -2.37 -2.84
C THR A 277 -19.06 -1.15 -2.97
N ALA A 278 -20.18 -1.36 -3.66
CA ALA A 278 -21.17 -0.33 -3.90
C ALA A 278 -21.57 0.34 -2.57
N TYR A 279 -21.57 1.67 -2.58
CA TYR A 279 -21.92 2.50 -1.41
C TYR A 279 -23.25 2.04 -0.81
N THR A 280 -23.19 1.51 0.41
CA THR A 280 -24.35 1.00 1.14
C THR A 280 -24.53 1.84 2.39
N ALA A 281 -25.73 2.37 2.64
CA ALA A 281 -25.99 3.19 3.82
C ALA A 281 -25.75 2.39 5.13
N PRO A 282 -25.21 3.00 6.19
CA PRO A 282 -24.81 2.32 7.43
C PRO A 282 -25.96 1.63 8.18
N HIS A 283 -27.20 2.09 8.00
CA HIS A 283 -28.42 1.49 8.57
C HIS A 283 -29.12 0.47 7.65
N SER A 284 -28.55 0.20 6.48
CA SER A 284 -29.04 -0.89 5.65
C SER A 284 -28.66 -2.22 6.30
N ASP A 285 -29.55 -3.20 6.26
CA ASP A 285 -29.26 -4.59 6.62
C ASP A 285 -28.08 -5.18 5.81
N LEU A 286 -27.70 -4.51 4.72
CA LEU A 286 -26.56 -4.85 3.87
C LEU A 286 -25.21 -4.34 4.41
N CYS A 287 -25.19 -3.36 5.34
CA CYS A 287 -23.96 -2.91 5.99
C CYS A 287 -23.55 -3.94 7.04
N THR A 288 -22.53 -4.72 6.73
CA THR A 288 -21.97 -5.75 7.62
C THR A 288 -20.55 -5.37 8.01
N LEU A 289 -20.01 -5.92 9.11
CA LEU A 289 -18.59 -5.71 9.41
C LEU A 289 -17.69 -6.12 8.23
N LYS A 290 -18.10 -7.13 7.45
CA LYS A 290 -17.40 -7.55 6.23
C LYS A 290 -17.31 -6.44 5.18
N SER A 291 -18.34 -5.60 5.01
CA SER A 291 -18.30 -4.47 4.06
C SER A 291 -17.35 -3.35 4.50
N LEU A 292 -16.80 -3.40 5.72
CA LEU A 292 -15.77 -2.47 6.18
C LEU A 292 -14.37 -2.80 5.66
N THR A 293 -14.20 -3.93 4.99
CA THR A 293 -12.92 -4.33 4.39
C THR A 293 -12.40 -3.26 3.42
N GLY A 294 -11.11 -2.98 3.47
CA GLY A 294 -10.44 -2.01 2.58
C GLY A 294 -9.39 -1.17 3.29
N LEU A 295 -8.93 -0.12 2.61
CA LEU A 295 -7.91 0.79 3.12
C LEU A 295 -8.53 1.98 3.89
N TRP A 296 -7.95 2.33 5.02
CA TRP A 296 -8.43 3.37 5.94
C TRP A 296 -7.28 4.24 6.44
N PHE A 297 -7.58 5.50 6.76
CA PHE A 297 -6.71 6.42 7.48
C PHE A 297 -7.21 6.56 8.90
N GLY A 298 -6.34 6.42 9.90
CA GLY A 298 -6.70 6.45 11.32
C GLY A 298 -5.82 7.38 12.15
N THR A 299 -6.40 8.06 13.14
CA THR A 299 -5.64 8.87 14.10
C THR A 299 -5.00 8.01 15.19
N HIS A 300 -3.71 8.22 15.42
CA HIS A 300 -2.87 7.47 16.37
C HIS A 300 -2.16 8.43 17.34
N GLY A 301 -2.93 9.37 17.91
CA GLY A 301 -2.44 10.33 18.89
C GLY A 301 -1.20 11.09 18.38
N PRO A 302 -0.09 11.14 19.14
CA PRO A 302 1.11 11.89 18.77
C PRO A 302 1.83 11.33 17.53
N HIS A 303 1.45 10.15 17.05
CA HIS A 303 2.01 9.57 15.81
C HIS A 303 1.27 10.07 14.56
N GLY A 304 0.20 10.87 14.72
CA GLY A 304 -0.52 11.49 13.62
C GLY A 304 -1.45 10.50 12.91
N THR A 305 -1.52 10.62 11.58
CA THR A 305 -2.36 9.76 10.75
C THR A 305 -1.57 8.58 10.22
N GLU A 306 -2.14 7.39 10.35
CA GLU A 306 -1.59 6.17 9.78
C GLU A 306 -2.59 5.47 8.86
N CYS A 307 -2.07 4.64 7.98
CA CYS A 307 -2.85 3.85 7.05
C CYS A 307 -3.00 2.40 7.54
N LEU A 308 -4.23 1.92 7.58
CA LEU A 308 -4.59 0.57 7.97
C LEU A 308 -5.34 -0.11 6.84
N TYR A 309 -5.17 -1.42 6.73
CA TYR A 309 -6.08 -2.26 5.97
C TYR A 309 -6.99 -2.99 6.95
N VAL A 310 -8.27 -2.71 6.85
CA VAL A 310 -9.31 -3.40 7.60
C VAL A 310 -9.65 -4.67 6.83
N GLU A 311 -9.53 -5.83 7.47
CA GLU A 311 -9.78 -7.14 6.87
C GLU A 311 -10.80 -7.94 7.69
N TRP A 312 -11.65 -8.68 6.99
CA TRP A 312 -12.63 -9.57 7.61
C TRP A 312 -12.08 -11.00 7.69
N ASN A 313 -11.89 -11.52 8.90
CA ASN A 313 -11.52 -12.91 9.11
C ASN A 313 -12.79 -13.78 9.21
N VAL A 314 -13.06 -14.53 8.13
CA VAL A 314 -14.24 -15.39 8.04
C VAL A 314 -14.24 -16.50 9.09
N SER A 315 -13.09 -17.12 9.37
CA SER A 315 -13.00 -18.25 10.30
C SER A 315 -13.22 -17.83 11.74
N ALA A 316 -12.66 -16.69 12.13
CA ALA A 316 -12.78 -16.18 13.50
C ALA A 316 -13.98 -15.23 13.70
N GLN A 317 -14.67 -14.84 12.61
CA GLN A 317 -15.77 -13.85 12.65
C GLN A 317 -15.34 -12.55 13.35
N VAL A 318 -14.14 -12.07 13.02
CA VAL A 318 -13.58 -10.82 13.58
C VAL A 318 -13.16 -9.89 12.46
N LEU A 319 -13.38 -8.60 12.70
CA LEU A 319 -12.80 -7.52 11.90
C LEU A 319 -11.42 -7.17 12.47
N ILE A 320 -10.43 -7.00 11.62
CA ILE A 320 -9.04 -6.76 12.02
C ILE A 320 -8.56 -5.48 11.32
N GLY A 321 -8.09 -4.50 12.10
CA GLY A 321 -7.37 -3.34 11.58
C GLY A 321 -5.87 -3.60 11.60
N ARG A 322 -5.27 -3.88 10.44
CA ARG A 322 -3.82 -4.13 10.31
C ARG A 322 -3.11 -2.88 9.81
N LYS A 323 -2.00 -2.53 10.44
CA LYS A 323 -1.17 -1.39 10.05
C LYS A 323 -0.46 -1.63 8.71
N ILE A 324 -0.71 -0.76 7.73
CA ILE A 324 0.05 -0.67 6.48
C ILE A 324 1.20 0.32 6.63
N THR A 325 0.95 1.42 7.32
CA THR A 325 1.98 2.24 7.95
C THR A 325 1.84 2.13 9.46
N GLY A 326 2.90 2.38 10.21
CA GLY A 326 2.87 2.34 11.67
C GLY A 326 3.89 3.27 12.31
N ASP A 327 4.21 2.97 13.55
CA ASP A 327 5.10 3.77 14.39
C ASP A 327 6.09 2.85 15.15
N GLU A 328 6.89 3.43 16.04
CA GLU A 328 7.89 2.67 16.82
C GLU A 328 7.29 1.79 17.94
N ASN A 329 6.05 2.05 18.33
CA ASN A 329 5.28 1.35 19.35
C ASN A 329 4.52 0.19 18.73
N VAL A 330 3.64 0.46 17.77
CA VAL A 330 2.89 -0.54 16.99
C VAL A 330 3.27 -0.37 15.52
N PRO A 331 4.14 -1.26 14.99
CA PRO A 331 4.70 -1.11 13.66
C PRO A 331 3.73 -1.56 12.57
N ARG A 332 4.06 -1.22 11.32
CA ARG A 332 3.42 -1.83 10.14
C ARG A 332 3.44 -3.36 10.23
N GLY A 333 2.44 -3.98 9.63
CA GLY A 333 2.22 -5.42 9.68
C GLY A 333 1.58 -5.90 10.97
N ALA A 334 1.69 -5.16 12.08
CA ALA A 334 0.99 -5.49 13.32
C ALA A 334 -0.52 -5.25 13.19
N VAL A 335 -1.27 -6.02 13.97
CA VAL A 335 -2.69 -5.74 14.21
C VAL A 335 -2.77 -4.57 15.19
N SER A 336 -3.41 -3.47 14.79
CA SER A 336 -3.68 -2.34 15.67
C SER A 336 -4.88 -2.63 16.57
N TRP A 337 -5.94 -3.21 16.01
CA TRP A 337 -7.14 -3.56 16.75
C TRP A 337 -7.93 -4.70 16.09
N THR A 338 -8.79 -5.35 16.87
CA THR A 338 -9.79 -6.32 16.41
C THR A 338 -11.17 -5.97 16.96
N ALA A 339 -12.23 -6.37 16.27
CA ALA A 339 -13.61 -6.23 16.72
C ALA A 339 -14.40 -7.53 16.47
N THR A 340 -15.25 -7.92 17.41
CA THR A 340 -16.13 -9.08 17.27
C THR A 340 -17.49 -8.70 16.72
N THR A 341 -18.32 -9.68 16.37
CA THR A 341 -19.65 -9.45 15.76
C THR A 341 -20.77 -9.16 16.76
N THR A 342 -20.56 -9.43 18.04
CA THR A 342 -21.61 -9.28 19.05
C THR A 342 -21.77 -7.82 19.41
N GLU A 343 -22.86 -7.19 18.96
CA GLU A 343 -23.11 -5.78 19.27
C GLU A 343 -23.22 -5.51 20.77
N ILE A 344 -22.71 -4.35 21.20
CA ILE A 344 -22.82 -3.87 22.57
C ILE A 344 -24.28 -3.48 22.81
N SER A 345 -25.01 -4.33 23.54
CA SER A 345 -26.45 -4.16 23.80
C SER A 345 -26.77 -3.16 24.90
N SER A 346 -25.83 -2.94 25.83
CA SER A 346 -26.01 -1.98 26.93
C SER A 346 -24.68 -1.33 27.31
N ILE A 347 -24.71 -0.02 27.49
CA ILE A 347 -23.58 0.78 27.97
C ILE A 347 -23.85 1.08 29.44
N PRO A 348 -22.91 0.77 30.37
CA PRO A 348 -23.06 1.13 31.76
C PRO A 348 -23.23 2.64 31.93
N SER A 349 -24.14 3.09 32.81
CA SER A 349 -24.40 4.52 33.03
C SER A 349 -23.15 5.31 33.39
N SER A 350 -22.19 4.69 34.10
CA SER A 350 -20.90 5.28 34.43
C SER A 350 -19.99 5.59 33.23
N ARG A 351 -20.27 5.00 32.06
CA ARG A 351 -19.51 5.18 30.81
C ARG A 351 -20.31 5.88 29.72
N GLN A 352 -21.56 6.26 29.99
CA GLN A 352 -22.46 6.86 29.00
C GLN A 352 -21.86 8.12 28.37
N ASP A 353 -21.23 8.97 29.18
CA ASP A 353 -20.61 10.23 28.72
C ASP A 353 -19.41 9.97 27.79
N ALA A 354 -18.57 8.98 28.09
CA ALA A 354 -17.43 8.62 27.25
C ALA A 354 -17.89 8.11 25.88
N TYR A 355 -18.90 7.24 25.85
CA TYR A 355 -19.48 6.73 24.61
C TYR A 355 -20.18 7.84 23.79
N THR A 356 -20.94 8.71 24.46
CA THR A 356 -21.64 9.82 23.80
C THR A 356 -20.64 10.81 23.21
N ARG A 357 -19.53 11.10 23.91
CA ARG A 357 -18.42 11.90 23.36
C ARG A 357 -17.77 11.24 22.14
N ALA A 358 -17.51 9.93 22.20
CA ALA A 358 -16.84 9.20 21.12
C ALA A 358 -17.70 9.09 19.86
N PHE A 359 -18.96 8.71 20.01
CA PHE A 359 -19.82 8.28 18.91
C PHE A 359 -20.95 9.26 18.59
N GLY A 360 -21.16 10.30 19.41
CA GLY A 360 -22.27 11.23 19.26
C GLY A 360 -23.60 10.57 19.62
N ASN A 361 -24.55 10.57 18.68
CA ASN A 361 -25.84 9.93 18.89
C ASN A 361 -25.72 8.40 18.80
N LEU A 362 -25.75 7.74 19.95
CA LEU A 362 -25.57 6.28 20.05
C LEU A 362 -26.64 5.47 19.31
N SER A 363 -27.83 6.04 19.08
CA SER A 363 -28.88 5.37 18.30
C SER A 363 -28.58 5.33 16.80
N GLN A 364 -27.58 6.09 16.34
CA GLN A 364 -27.18 6.19 14.93
C GLN A 364 -25.91 5.39 14.62
N CYS A 365 -25.32 4.70 15.60
CA CYS A 365 -24.12 3.90 15.40
C CYS A 365 -24.32 2.44 15.79
N ARG A 366 -23.56 1.54 15.17
CA ARG A 366 -23.44 0.14 15.60
C ARG A 366 -22.14 -0.03 16.36
N LEU A 367 -22.22 -0.55 17.57
CA LEU A 367 -21.10 -0.65 18.49
C LEU A 367 -20.69 -2.10 18.67
N TYR A 368 -19.40 -2.37 18.52
CA TYR A 368 -18.82 -3.69 18.62
C TYR A 368 -17.70 -3.68 19.67
N PRO A 369 -17.61 -4.68 20.55
CA PRO A 369 -16.49 -4.80 21.45
C PRO A 369 -15.26 -5.25 20.67
N GLY A 370 -14.10 -4.81 21.13
CA GLY A 370 -12.84 -5.11 20.47
C GLY A 370 -11.66 -5.09 21.42
N MET A 371 -10.50 -5.46 20.87
CA MET A 371 -9.21 -5.40 21.58
C MET A 371 -8.23 -4.58 20.75
N GLY A 372 -7.62 -3.58 21.37
CA GLY A 372 -6.58 -2.75 20.81
C GLY A 372 -5.22 -3.25 21.26
N THR A 373 -4.23 -3.14 20.38
CA THR A 373 -2.85 -3.47 20.69
C THR A 373 -2.11 -2.18 21.02
N GLY A 374 -1.63 -2.07 22.26
CA GLY A 374 -0.68 -1.05 22.68
C GLY A 374 0.72 -1.65 22.81
N SER A 375 1.76 -0.83 22.72
CA SER A 375 3.07 -1.29 23.15
C SER A 375 4.01 -0.15 23.52
N GLY A 376 5.00 -0.45 24.36
CA GLY A 376 6.20 0.36 24.48
C GLY A 376 7.02 0.40 23.19
N ARG A 377 8.00 1.29 23.19
CA ARG A 377 8.90 1.51 22.05
C ARG A 377 9.67 0.25 21.67
N GLY A 378 9.59 -0.14 20.40
CA GLY A 378 10.24 -1.31 19.81
C GLY A 378 9.31 -2.52 19.63
N PHE A 379 8.05 -2.45 20.09
CA PHE A 379 7.06 -3.52 19.97
C PHE A 379 7.52 -4.86 20.58
N MET A 380 8.26 -4.81 21.68
CA MET A 380 8.82 -6.00 22.34
C MET A 380 7.70 -6.77 23.06
N PRO A 381 7.67 -8.12 23.01
CA PRO A 381 6.56 -8.91 23.55
C PRO A 381 6.20 -8.61 25.02
N HIS A 382 7.19 -8.32 25.86
CA HIS A 382 6.99 -8.02 27.28
C HIS A 382 6.51 -6.57 27.55
N GLN A 383 6.43 -5.73 26.52
CA GLN A 383 5.89 -4.38 26.56
C GLN A 383 4.62 -4.25 25.72
N ARG A 384 4.04 -5.36 25.25
CA ARG A 384 2.78 -5.34 24.51
C ARG A 384 1.63 -5.46 25.49
N ASP A 385 0.69 -4.54 25.35
CA ASP A 385 -0.52 -4.49 26.15
C ASP A 385 -1.74 -4.64 25.24
N SER A 386 -2.83 -5.10 25.83
CA SER A 386 -4.12 -5.20 25.14
C SER A 386 -5.15 -4.37 25.89
N HIS A 387 -5.83 -3.48 25.16
CA HIS A 387 -6.80 -2.56 25.71
C HIS A 387 -8.21 -2.91 25.22
N THR A 388 -9.18 -2.78 26.11
CA THR A 388 -10.59 -2.96 25.73
C THR A 388 -11.04 -1.81 24.84
N LEU A 389 -11.68 -2.12 23.73
CA LEU A 389 -12.20 -1.13 22.79
C LEU A 389 -13.72 -1.23 22.63
N ALA A 390 -14.32 -0.10 22.28
CA ALA A 390 -15.59 -0.08 21.56
C ALA A 390 -15.35 0.48 20.16
N VAL A 391 -15.68 -0.31 19.14
CA VAL A 391 -15.60 0.08 17.73
C VAL A 391 -17.00 0.49 17.27
N GLY A 392 -17.16 1.77 16.96
CA GLY A 392 -18.39 2.35 16.44
C GLY A 392 -18.33 2.55 14.94
N VAL A 393 -19.25 1.92 14.23
CA VAL A 393 -19.49 2.18 12.81
C VAL A 393 -20.46 3.36 12.71
N ILE A 394 -19.94 4.52 12.32
CA ILE A 394 -20.70 5.78 12.24
C ILE A 394 -21.27 5.93 10.83
N ALA A 395 -20.46 5.63 9.82
CA ALA A 395 -20.84 5.61 8.42
C ALA A 395 -20.13 4.47 7.68
N VAL A 396 -20.45 4.27 6.40
CA VAL A 396 -19.79 3.25 5.55
C VAL A 396 -18.29 3.53 5.34
N ASP A 397 -17.91 4.80 5.52
CA ASP A 397 -16.60 5.40 5.34
C ASP A 397 -16.07 6.07 6.61
N GLU A 398 -16.76 5.95 7.75
CA GLU A 398 -16.28 6.46 9.05
C GLU A 398 -16.44 5.40 10.16
N ILE A 399 -15.30 5.05 10.77
CA ILE A 399 -15.24 4.24 11.99
C ILE A 399 -14.66 5.12 13.11
N ARG A 400 -15.18 4.98 14.32
CA ARG A 400 -14.58 5.55 15.52
C ARG A 400 -14.28 4.44 16.51
N ILE A 401 -13.21 4.59 17.28
CA ILE A 401 -12.80 3.62 18.28
C ILE A 401 -12.58 4.37 19.59
N LEU A 402 -13.30 3.95 20.62
CA LEU A 402 -13.05 4.37 21.99
C LEU A 402 -12.12 3.36 22.66
N TRP A 403 -10.92 3.78 23.03
CA TRP A 403 -9.98 3.04 23.85
C TRP A 403 -10.43 3.14 25.30
N VAL A 404 -11.25 2.19 25.74
CA VAL A 404 -12.04 2.31 26.98
C VAL A 404 -11.17 2.52 28.21
N ASP A 405 -10.04 1.81 28.27
CA ASP A 405 -9.11 1.87 29.41
C ASP A 405 -8.25 3.14 29.41
N LEU A 406 -8.11 3.79 28.25
CA LEU A 406 -7.33 5.02 28.07
C LEU A 406 -8.20 6.28 28.01
N ASN A 407 -9.52 6.11 27.82
CA ASN A 407 -10.46 7.18 27.52
C ASN A 407 -10.01 8.06 26.32
N GLU A 408 -9.42 7.42 25.31
CA GLU A 408 -8.97 8.05 24.07
C GLU A 408 -9.86 7.65 22.90
N ILE A 409 -9.96 8.51 21.89
CA ILE A 409 -10.79 8.27 20.70
C ILE A 409 -9.90 8.31 19.46
N SER A 410 -9.87 7.21 18.71
CA SER A 410 -9.32 7.18 17.36
C SER A 410 -10.46 7.30 16.35
N ARG A 411 -10.28 8.14 15.34
CA ARG A 411 -11.20 8.25 14.20
C ARG A 411 -10.54 7.64 12.98
N TYR A 412 -11.35 7.06 12.11
CA TYR A 412 -10.90 6.42 10.88
C TYR A 412 -11.81 6.81 9.73
N ILE A 413 -11.21 7.20 8.60
CA ILE A 413 -11.90 7.48 7.34
C ILE A 413 -11.43 6.53 6.25
N ARG A 414 -12.36 6.10 5.39
CA ARG A 414 -12.03 5.16 4.30
C ARG A 414 -11.30 5.88 3.17
N TYR A 415 -10.30 5.21 2.60
CA TYR A 415 -9.69 5.66 1.35
C TYR A 415 -10.59 5.30 0.15
N THR A 416 -10.94 6.31 -0.66
CA THR A 416 -11.90 6.18 -1.76
C THR A 416 -11.31 6.23 -3.17
N GLY A 417 -9.99 6.43 -3.31
CA GLY A 417 -9.33 6.55 -4.62
C GLY A 417 -8.66 7.90 -4.83
#